data_AF-T0BR22-F1
#
_entry.id   AF-T0BR22-F1
#
_cell.length_a   1.000
_cell.length_b   1.000
_cell.length_c   1.000
_cell.angle_alpha   90.00
_cell.angle_beta   90.00
_cell.angle_gamma   90.00
#
_symmetry.space_group_name_H-M   'P 1'
#
loop_
_entity.id
_entity.type
_entity.pdbx_description
1 polymer ?
#
loop_
_entity_poly.entity_id
_entity_poly.type
_entity_poly.pdbx_seq_one_letter_code
_entity_poly.pdbx_strand_id
1 'polypeptide(L)'
;MRMRLAKRRGRLPYRVVFIALAVFGLLLFEMYHLLMPYVARNPMYHEVTIGEPVIDTWDYDGEDEEGYLKFYNTSSHDDALLPPTSKLFGADGKFVVIERADAGSLTYAEPLESAPPIWYVVMVLLIGAAVWMIMYRLKVNRKRRMHLRKSLPPLSASFNHGRRFRPSKQQKSRFFR
;
A
#
# COMPACT_ATOMS: atom_id res chain seq x y z
N MET A 1 -12.61 -43.36 -30.25
CA MET A 1 -11.49 -42.46 -29.89
C MET A 1 -12.06 -41.34 -29.00
N ARG A 2 -11.90 -41.41 -27.67
CA ARG A 2 -12.49 -40.42 -26.74
C ARG A 2 -11.42 -39.41 -26.33
N MET A 3 -11.52 -38.18 -26.85
CA MET A 3 -10.67 -37.06 -26.45
C MET A 3 -10.90 -36.73 -24.96
N ARG A 4 -9.88 -36.94 -24.14
CA ARG A 4 -9.84 -36.44 -22.75
C ARG A 4 -9.45 -34.96 -22.79
N LEU A 5 -10.44 -34.08 -22.68
CA LEU A 5 -10.21 -32.65 -22.44
C LEU A 5 -9.60 -32.47 -21.04
N ALA A 6 -8.29 -32.24 -21.02
CA ALA A 6 -7.53 -31.96 -19.81
C ALA A 6 -8.09 -30.72 -19.12
N LYS A 7 -8.56 -30.91 -17.90
CA LYS A 7 -9.09 -29.88 -17.00
C LYS A 7 -7.95 -28.93 -16.60
N ARG A 8 -7.67 -27.91 -17.41
CA ARG A 8 -6.75 -26.80 -17.06
C ARG A 8 -7.28 -26.08 -15.82
N ARG A 9 -6.75 -26.45 -14.65
CA ARG A 9 -6.86 -25.67 -13.42
C ARG A 9 -6.24 -24.30 -13.72
N GLY A 10 -7.07 -23.28 -13.92
CA GLY A 10 -6.63 -21.90 -14.09
C GLY A 10 -5.95 -21.40 -12.82
N ARG A 11 -4.65 -21.68 -12.68
CA ARG A 11 -3.76 -20.83 -11.89
C ARG A 11 -3.81 -19.48 -12.58
N LEU A 12 -4.23 -18.43 -11.87
CA LEU A 12 -4.07 -17.07 -12.39
C LEU A 12 -2.60 -16.94 -12.81
N PRO A 13 -2.33 -16.59 -14.08
CA PRO A 13 -0.95 -16.43 -14.51
C PRO A 13 -0.34 -15.38 -13.59
N TYR A 14 0.84 -15.64 -13.03
CA TYR A 14 1.58 -14.66 -12.22
C TYR A 14 1.66 -13.29 -12.93
N ARG A 15 1.65 -13.31 -14.27
CA ARG A 15 1.55 -12.13 -15.15
C ARG A 15 0.33 -11.26 -14.86
N VAL A 16 -0.84 -11.83 -14.60
CA VAL A 16 -2.07 -11.08 -14.29
C VAL A 16 -1.96 -10.40 -12.93
N VAL A 17 -1.35 -11.07 -11.94
CA VAL A 17 -1.11 -10.47 -10.61
C VAL A 17 -0.10 -9.34 -10.71
N PHE A 18 0.99 -9.54 -11.46
CA PHE A 18 2.01 -8.53 -11.69
C PHE A 18 1.44 -7.30 -12.43
N ILE A 19 0.65 -7.51 -13.48
CA ILE A 19 -0.04 -6.42 -14.20
C ILE A 19 -1.00 -5.69 -13.28
N ALA A 20 -1.80 -6.41 -12.47
CA ALA A 20 -2.70 -5.77 -11.52
C ALA A 20 -1.95 -4.93 -10.48
N LEU A 21 -0.81 -5.41 -9.99
CA LEU A 21 0.04 -4.67 -9.04
C LEU A 21 0.66 -3.43 -9.70
N ALA A 22 1.15 -3.55 -10.94
CA ALA A 22 1.72 -2.44 -11.68
C ALA A 22 0.67 -1.36 -11.99
N VAL A 23 -0.53 -1.76 -12.41
CA VAL A 23 -1.66 -0.83 -12.63
C VAL A 23 -2.09 -0.18 -11.33
N PHE A 24 -2.11 -0.92 -10.22
CA PHE A 24 -2.40 -0.35 -8.90
C PHE A 24 -1.34 0.66 -8.46
N GLY A 25 -0.05 0.35 -8.65
CA GLY A 25 1.06 1.26 -8.38
C GLY A 25 0.99 2.54 -9.23
N LEU A 26 0.64 2.41 -10.51
CA LEU A 26 0.39 3.56 -11.40
C LEU A 26 -0.80 4.39 -10.92
N LEU A 27 -1.91 3.77 -10.51
CA LEU A 27 -3.06 4.47 -9.95
C LEU A 27 -2.70 5.24 -8.68
N LEU A 28 -1.89 4.64 -7.78
CA LEU A 28 -1.39 5.32 -6.59
C LEU A 28 -0.48 6.50 -6.96
N PHE A 29 0.37 6.33 -7.96
CA PHE A 29 1.25 7.39 -8.46
C PHE A 29 0.45 8.55 -9.09
N GLU A 30 -0.53 8.24 -9.93
CA GLU A 30 -1.42 9.22 -10.55
C GLU A 30 -2.22 9.97 -9.47
N MET A 31 -2.75 9.24 -8.49
CA MET A 31 -3.48 9.83 -7.36
C MET A 31 -2.57 10.72 -6.52
N TYR A 32 -1.34 10.31 -6.24
CA TYR A 32 -0.33 11.13 -5.56
C TYR A 32 -0.04 12.41 -6.34
N HIS A 33 0.15 12.31 -7.66
CA HIS A 33 0.42 13.45 -8.52
C HIS A 33 -0.79 14.40 -8.64
N LEU A 34 -2.01 13.86 -8.63
CA LEU A 34 -3.25 14.62 -8.65
C LEU A 34 -3.53 15.33 -7.32
N LEU A 35 -2.99 14.81 -6.21
CA LEU A 35 -3.03 15.45 -4.89
C LEU A 35 -1.95 16.54 -4.72
N MET A 36 -0.84 16.45 -5.46
CA MET A 36 0.24 17.44 -5.42
C MET A 36 -0.23 18.91 -5.62
N PRO A 37 -1.13 19.25 -6.57
CA PRO A 37 -1.62 20.63 -6.70
C PRO A 37 -2.49 21.10 -5.52
N TYR A 38 -3.12 20.19 -4.79
CA TYR A 38 -3.86 20.51 -3.56
C TYR A 38 -2.92 20.70 -2.36
N VAL A 39 -1.75 20.05 -2.36
CA VAL A 39 -0.66 20.32 -1.41
C VAL A 39 0.04 21.64 -1.73
N ALA A 40 0.13 22.05 -2.99
CA ALA A 40 0.71 23.34 -3.39
C ALA A 40 -0.19 24.56 -3.10
N ARG A 41 -1.51 24.34 -2.92
CA ARG A 41 -2.42 25.31 -2.30
C ARG A 41 -2.71 24.90 -0.86
N ASN A 42 -1.66 24.64 -0.09
CA ASN A 42 -1.82 24.26 1.31
C ASN A 42 -2.36 25.47 2.08
N PRO A 43 -3.56 25.39 2.71
CA PRO A 43 -3.97 26.38 3.70
C PRO A 43 -3.10 26.34 4.99
N MET A 44 -2.08 25.47 5.03
CA MET A 44 -1.17 25.27 6.17
C MET A 44 0.04 26.20 6.16
N TYR A 45 0.26 26.95 5.06
CA TYR A 45 1.31 27.96 5.01
C TYR A 45 0.79 29.22 5.67
N HIS A 46 1.41 29.56 6.79
CA HIS A 46 1.12 30.76 7.54
C HIS A 46 2.24 31.75 7.25
N GLU A 47 1.84 32.94 6.80
CA GLU A 47 2.74 34.09 6.71
C GLU A 47 2.49 34.92 7.96
N VAL A 48 3.55 35.16 8.71
CA VAL A 48 3.54 36.01 9.90
C VAL A 48 4.56 37.12 9.75
N THR A 49 4.22 38.27 10.31
CA THR A 49 5.07 39.46 10.35
C THR A 49 5.76 39.59 11.70
N ILE A 50 6.62 40.59 11.85
CA ILE A 50 7.32 40.86 13.12
C ILE A 50 6.31 41.15 14.23
N GLY A 51 6.47 40.49 15.38
CA GLY A 51 5.60 40.58 16.55
C GLY A 51 4.36 39.70 16.50
N GLU A 52 4.21 38.88 15.46
CA GLU A 52 3.10 37.91 15.38
C GLU A 52 3.52 36.52 15.88
N PRO A 53 2.59 35.78 16.50
CA PRO A 53 2.85 34.46 17.06
C PRO A 53 3.09 33.42 15.96
N VAL A 54 4.16 32.64 16.12
CA VAL A 54 4.56 31.52 15.27
C VAL A 54 4.13 30.20 15.90
N ILE A 55 4.49 30.00 17.17
CA ILE A 55 4.18 28.80 17.96
C ILE A 55 3.71 29.25 19.34
N ASP A 56 2.44 29.10 19.65
CA ASP A 56 1.86 29.44 20.96
C ASP A 56 2.22 30.86 21.44
N THR A 57 3.22 30.99 22.33
CA THR A 57 3.69 32.27 22.89
C THR A 57 5.02 32.75 22.30
N TRP A 58 5.52 32.07 21.26
CA TRP A 58 6.71 32.46 20.51
C TRP A 58 6.35 33.33 19.33
N ASP A 59 6.80 34.57 19.36
CA ASP A 59 6.57 35.60 18.35
C ASP A 59 7.81 35.74 17.46
N TYR A 60 7.61 36.06 16.18
CA TYR A 60 8.72 36.32 15.26
C TYR A 60 9.29 37.72 15.50
N ASP A 61 10.59 37.83 15.77
CA ASP A 61 11.25 39.13 16.06
C ASP A 61 12.13 39.62 14.88
N GLY A 62 12.03 38.96 13.73
CA GLY A 62 12.75 39.35 12.51
C GLY A 62 14.10 38.65 12.34
N GLU A 63 14.99 39.31 11.60
CA GLU A 63 16.33 38.82 11.26
C GLU A 63 17.40 39.77 11.84
N ASP A 64 18.45 39.22 12.43
CA ASP A 64 19.59 40.00 12.95
C ASP A 64 20.49 40.55 11.84
N GLU A 65 21.43 41.43 12.21
CA GLU A 65 22.47 41.94 11.30
C GLU A 65 23.30 40.82 10.65
N GLU A 66 23.52 39.69 11.33
CA GLU A 66 24.21 38.51 10.76
C GLU A 66 23.29 37.52 10.04
N GLY A 67 21.99 37.82 9.92
CA GLY A 67 21.02 36.99 9.21
C GLY A 67 20.37 35.89 10.07
N TYR A 68 20.47 35.97 11.40
CA TYR A 68 19.86 34.98 12.28
C TYR A 68 18.39 35.30 12.49
N LEU A 69 17.54 34.28 12.40
CA LEU A 69 16.12 34.40 12.69
C LEU A 69 15.92 34.47 14.20
N LYS A 70 15.23 35.53 14.64
CA LYS A 70 14.94 35.80 16.05
C LYS A 70 13.50 35.41 16.37
N PHE A 71 13.33 34.71 17.49
CA PHE A 71 12.04 34.39 18.05
C PHE A 71 12.02 34.78 19.53
N TYR A 72 10.98 35.49 19.95
CA TYR A 72 10.81 35.98 21.30
C TYR A 72 9.67 35.24 21.99
N ASN A 73 9.87 34.70 23.18
CA ASN A 73 8.79 34.12 23.96
C ASN A 73 8.16 35.17 24.87
N THR A 74 6.95 35.60 24.55
CA THR A 74 6.22 36.61 25.33
C THR A 74 5.84 36.14 26.74
N SER A 75 5.77 34.82 26.98
CA SER A 75 5.49 34.27 28.30
C SER A 75 6.73 34.13 29.19
N SER A 76 7.85 33.65 28.66
CA SER A 76 9.07 33.40 29.45
C SER A 76 10.11 34.53 29.38
N HIS A 77 9.96 35.46 28.44
CA HIS A 77 10.93 36.51 28.10
C HIS A 77 12.29 35.93 27.64
N ASP A 78 12.26 34.76 26.99
CA ASP A 78 13.44 34.13 26.41
C ASP A 78 13.54 34.39 24.91
N ASP A 79 14.78 34.48 24.42
CA ASP A 79 15.09 34.62 22.99
C ASP A 79 15.63 33.31 22.42
N ALA A 80 15.17 32.95 21.23
CA ALA A 80 15.73 31.87 20.44
C ALA A 80 16.29 32.41 19.12
N LEU A 81 17.57 32.10 18.88
CA LEU A 81 18.29 32.47 17.66
C LEU A 81 18.48 31.24 16.78
N LEU A 82 18.01 31.34 15.54
CA LEU A 82 18.16 30.28 14.55
C LEU A 82 19.06 30.75 13.41
N PRO A 83 19.99 29.90 12.95
CA PRO A 83 20.82 30.24 11.81
C PRO A 83 19.97 30.42 10.54
N PRO A 84 20.37 31.26 9.58
CA PRO A 84 19.61 31.55 8.35
C PRO A 84 19.32 30.30 7.51
N THR A 85 20.16 29.27 7.63
CA THR A 85 19.99 28.01 6.90
C THR A 85 19.01 27.04 7.60
N SER A 86 18.52 27.39 8.79
CA SER A 86 17.58 26.55 9.52
C SER A 86 16.24 26.52 8.82
N LYS A 87 15.70 25.32 8.64
CA LYS A 87 14.37 25.08 8.07
C LYS A 87 13.35 24.62 9.09
N LEU A 88 13.75 24.55 10.36
CA LEU A 88 12.91 23.98 11.40
C LEU A 88 13.09 24.79 12.68
N PHE A 89 11.97 25.23 13.24
CA PHE A 89 11.91 25.86 14.54
C PHE A 89 11.07 24.98 15.46
N GLY A 90 11.58 24.68 16.65
CA GLY A 90 10.92 23.82 17.62
C GLY A 90 10.94 24.45 18.99
N ALA A 91 9.76 24.63 19.57
CA ALA A 91 9.59 25.26 20.87
C ALA A 91 8.37 24.67 21.59
N ASP A 92 8.45 24.54 22.92
CA ASP A 92 7.38 24.03 23.78
C ASP A 92 6.74 22.69 23.34
N GLY A 93 7.56 21.81 22.75
CA GLY A 93 7.12 20.50 22.28
C GLY A 93 6.38 20.51 20.93
N LYS A 94 6.20 21.69 20.33
CA LYS A 94 5.72 21.88 18.95
C LYS A 94 6.89 22.24 18.04
N PHE A 95 6.71 22.05 16.75
CA PHE A 95 7.69 22.44 15.75
C PHE A 95 6.98 22.98 14.53
N VAL A 96 7.66 23.82 13.75
CA VAL A 96 7.22 24.37 12.48
C VAL A 96 8.35 24.26 11.47
N VAL A 97 7.97 24.06 10.22
CA VAL A 97 8.92 24.01 9.10
C VAL A 97 8.93 25.37 8.43
N ILE A 98 10.08 26.04 8.48
CA ILE A 98 10.28 27.34 7.85
C ILE A 98 10.56 27.10 6.37
N GLU A 99 9.73 27.69 5.51
CA GLU A 99 9.89 27.61 4.06
C GLU A 99 10.65 28.81 3.51
N ARG A 100 10.29 30.01 4.01
CA ARG A 100 10.95 31.26 3.66
C ARG A 100 10.95 32.18 4.86
N ALA A 101 12.08 32.84 5.11
CA ALA A 101 12.19 33.88 6.11
C ALA A 101 12.88 35.07 5.46
N ASP A 102 12.27 36.24 5.59
CA ASP A 102 12.81 37.53 5.18
C ASP A 102 12.79 38.45 6.42
N ALA A 103 13.55 39.55 6.39
CA ALA A 103 13.69 40.48 7.52
C ALA A 103 12.36 41.00 8.11
N GLY A 104 11.26 40.97 7.34
CA GLY A 104 9.94 41.47 7.76
C GLY A 104 8.83 40.42 7.83
N SER A 105 9.04 39.21 7.30
CA SER A 105 8.02 38.17 7.32
C SER A 105 8.61 36.76 7.31
N LEU A 106 7.87 35.84 7.91
CA LEU A 106 8.20 34.44 8.02
C LEU A 106 7.05 33.63 7.41
N THR A 107 7.36 32.82 6.41
CA THR A 107 6.46 31.80 5.87
C THR A 107 6.84 30.45 6.45
N TYR A 108 5.93 29.88 7.24
CA TYR A 108 6.12 28.57 7.84
C TYR A 108 4.92 27.67 7.62
N ALA A 109 5.16 26.38 7.75
CA ALA A 109 4.13 25.36 7.76
C ALA A 109 4.13 24.62 9.08
N GLU A 110 2.95 24.44 9.66
CA GLU A 110 2.80 23.49 10.76
C GLU A 110 3.01 22.06 10.22
N PRO A 111 3.75 21.21 10.94
CA PRO A 111 4.07 19.86 10.54
C PRO A 111 2.81 19.01 10.67
N LEU A 112 2.01 19.03 9.62
CA LEU A 112 0.90 18.12 9.32
C LEU A 112 0.51 17.24 10.51
N GLU A 113 -0.33 17.77 11.41
CA GLU A 113 -0.99 16.93 12.39
C GLU A 113 -1.84 15.90 11.63
N SER A 114 -1.27 14.71 11.50
CA SER A 114 -1.85 13.50 10.94
C SER A 114 -2.22 13.58 9.45
N ALA A 115 -1.76 12.60 8.67
CA ALA A 115 -2.38 12.30 7.39
C ALA A 115 -3.92 12.29 7.60
N PRO A 116 -4.72 13.01 6.76
CA PRO A 116 -6.15 13.17 7.00
C PRO A 116 -6.77 11.82 7.35
N PRO A 117 -7.55 11.68 8.44
CA PRO A 117 -8.03 10.39 8.93
C PRO A 117 -8.68 9.50 7.86
N ILE A 118 -9.25 10.14 6.83
CA ILE A 118 -9.76 9.55 5.58
C ILE A 118 -8.76 8.59 4.93
N TRP A 119 -7.45 8.86 4.94
CA TRP A 119 -6.43 8.00 4.35
C TRP A 119 -6.33 6.64 5.06
N TYR A 120 -6.45 6.62 6.38
CA TYR A 120 -6.49 5.37 7.12
C TYR A 120 -7.76 4.57 6.78
N VAL A 121 -8.90 5.24 6.63
CA VAL A 121 -10.17 4.60 6.21
C VAL A 121 -10.06 4.01 4.82
N VAL A 122 -9.47 4.74 3.86
CA VAL A 122 -9.23 4.26 2.49
C VAL A 122 -8.29 3.05 2.48
N MET A 123 -7.21 3.08 3.27
CA MET A 123 -6.28 1.94 3.39
C MET A 123 -6.96 0.70 3.99
N VAL A 124 -7.75 0.87 5.05
CA VAL A 124 -8.52 -0.21 5.67
C VAL A 124 -9.54 -0.78 4.68
N LEU A 125 -10.23 0.06 3.90
CA LEU A 125 -11.16 -0.38 2.87
C LEU A 125 -10.46 -1.16 1.74
N LEU A 126 -9.30 -0.72 1.27
CA LEU A 126 -8.53 -1.42 0.24
C LEU A 126 -8.06 -2.79 0.72
N ILE A 127 -7.51 -2.86 1.94
CA ILE A 127 -7.08 -4.11 2.56
C ILE A 127 -8.29 -5.04 2.75
N GLY A 128 -9.40 -4.51 3.27
CA GLY A 128 -10.65 -5.25 3.47
C GLY A 128 -11.21 -5.80 2.16
N ALA A 129 -11.24 -5.00 1.09
CA ALA A 129 -11.70 -5.42 -0.23
C ALA A 129 -10.80 -6.50 -0.84
N ALA A 130 -9.47 -6.40 -0.68
CA ALA A 130 -8.52 -7.40 -1.15
C ALA A 130 -8.73 -8.74 -0.42
N VAL A 131 -8.82 -8.72 0.91
CA VAL A 131 -9.07 -9.91 1.73
C VAL A 131 -10.43 -10.53 1.38
N TRP A 132 -11.47 -9.72 1.26
CA TRP A 132 -12.80 -10.17 0.85
C TRP A 132 -12.77 -10.87 -0.52
N MET A 133 -12.09 -10.29 -1.50
CA MET A 133 -12.00 -10.85 -2.85
C MET A 133 -11.28 -12.20 -2.85
N ILE A 134 -10.21 -12.35 -2.05
CA ILE A 134 -9.49 -13.62 -1.88
C ILE A 134 -10.40 -14.67 -1.23
N MET A 135 -11.08 -14.33 -0.13
CA MET A 135 -12.00 -15.23 0.56
C MET A 135 -13.17 -15.65 -0.33
N TYR A 136 -13.72 -14.71 -1.10
CA TYR A 136 -14.80 -14.98 -2.04
C TYR A 136 -14.35 -15.97 -3.13
N ARG A 137 -13.18 -15.77 -3.74
CA ARG A 137 -12.62 -16.71 -4.73
C ARG A 137 -12.37 -18.10 -4.14
N LEU A 138 -11.90 -18.19 -2.90
CA LEU A 138 -11.72 -19.47 -2.21
C LEU A 138 -13.06 -20.19 -1.96
N LYS A 139 -14.09 -19.47 -1.49
CA LYS A 139 -15.44 -20.02 -1.26
C LYS A 139 -16.09 -20.50 -2.56
N VAL A 140 -16.05 -19.71 -3.63
CA VAL A 140 -16.63 -20.07 -4.95
C VAL A 140 -15.94 -21.31 -5.52
N ASN A 141 -14.62 -21.39 -5.43
CA ASN A 141 -13.86 -22.56 -5.88
C ASN A 141 -14.17 -23.82 -5.04
N ARG A 142 -14.47 -23.67 -3.75
CA ARG A 142 -14.86 -24.78 -2.88
C ARG A 142 -16.28 -25.30 -3.21
N LYS A 143 -17.24 -24.40 -3.48
CA LYS A 143 -18.61 -24.77 -3.91
C LYS A 143 -18.62 -25.48 -5.26
N ARG A 144 -17.86 -25.00 -6.25
CA ARG A 144 -17.71 -25.70 -7.56
C ARG A 144 -17.18 -27.13 -7.42
N ARG A 145 -16.28 -27.40 -6.46
CA ARG A 145 -15.76 -28.76 -6.22
C ARG A 145 -16.81 -29.70 -5.60
N MET A 146 -17.75 -29.19 -4.80
CA MET A 146 -18.79 -30.02 -4.17
C MET A 146 -19.92 -30.40 -5.15
N HIS A 147 -20.33 -29.47 -6.03
CA HIS A 147 -21.37 -29.77 -7.02
C HIS A 147 -20.93 -30.81 -8.07
N LEU A 148 -19.65 -30.84 -8.43
CA LEU A 148 -19.09 -31.88 -9.31
C LEU A 148 -19.01 -33.27 -8.67
N ARG A 149 -19.11 -33.37 -7.33
CA ARG A 149 -19.08 -34.65 -6.61
C ARG A 149 -20.47 -35.26 -6.45
N LYS A 150 -21.53 -34.45 -6.51
CA LYS A 150 -22.93 -34.89 -6.35
C LYS A 150 -23.61 -35.32 -7.66
N SER A 151 -22.97 -35.13 -8.82
CA SER A 151 -23.55 -35.42 -10.14
C SER A 151 -23.03 -36.70 -10.80
N LEU A 152 -22.30 -37.55 -10.09
CA LEU A 152 -21.94 -38.89 -10.58
C LEU A 152 -23.05 -39.86 -10.12
N PRO A 153 -23.87 -40.42 -11.02
CA PRO A 153 -24.76 -41.51 -10.64
C PRO A 153 -23.92 -42.70 -10.16
N PRO A 154 -24.37 -43.47 -9.16
CA PRO A 154 -23.69 -44.69 -8.76
C PRO A 154 -23.74 -45.66 -9.94
N LEU A 155 -22.61 -45.82 -10.63
CA LEU A 155 -22.42 -46.89 -11.61
C LEU A 155 -22.53 -48.21 -10.85
N SER A 156 -23.69 -48.83 -11.00
CA SER A 156 -23.98 -50.20 -10.63
C SER A 156 -22.83 -51.11 -11.09
N ALA A 157 -22.13 -51.67 -10.12
CA ALA A 157 -21.20 -52.78 -10.33
C ALA A 157 -22.03 -54.03 -10.67
N SER A 158 -22.40 -54.14 -11.95
CA SER A 158 -23.09 -55.31 -12.50
C SER A 158 -22.17 -55.98 -13.53
N PHE A 159 -21.75 -57.20 -13.19
CA PHE A 159 -21.41 -58.31 -14.08
C PHE A 159 -20.43 -58.07 -15.25
N ASN A 160 -19.28 -58.77 -15.25
CA ASN A 160 -19.28 -60.10 -15.87
C ASN A 160 -18.01 -60.94 -15.66
N HIS A 161 -18.28 -62.23 -15.45
CA HIS A 161 -17.38 -63.38 -15.51
C HIS A 161 -16.62 -63.50 -16.85
N GLY A 162 -15.46 -64.18 -16.83
CA GLY A 162 -14.90 -64.73 -18.06
C GLY A 162 -13.50 -65.32 -17.93
N ARG A 163 -13.43 -66.56 -17.47
CA ARG A 163 -12.25 -67.45 -17.49
C ARG A 163 -11.56 -67.44 -18.86
N ARG A 164 -10.21 -67.49 -18.88
CA ARG A 164 -9.49 -68.48 -19.70
C ARG A 164 -8.11 -68.81 -19.11
N PHE A 165 -7.95 -70.10 -18.90
CA PHE A 165 -6.81 -70.80 -18.32
C PHE A 165 -5.84 -71.23 -19.44
N ARG A 166 -4.54 -70.95 -19.27
CA ARG A 166 -3.32 -71.76 -19.60
C ARG A 166 -3.08 -72.28 -21.05
N PRO A 167 -1.86 -72.81 -21.40
CA PRO A 167 -0.58 -72.88 -20.68
C PRO A 167 0.69 -72.49 -21.51
N SER A 168 1.83 -72.64 -20.82
CA SER A 168 3.25 -72.61 -21.23
C SER A 168 3.65 -73.31 -22.54
N LYS A 169 4.74 -72.83 -23.17
CA LYS A 169 6.02 -73.59 -23.29
C LYS A 169 7.09 -72.77 -24.03
N GLN A 170 8.31 -72.84 -23.47
CA GLN A 170 9.62 -73.01 -24.17
C GLN A 170 10.09 -71.91 -25.15
N GLN A 171 11.36 -71.54 -25.31
CA GLN A 171 12.67 -72.00 -24.82
C GLN A 171 13.73 -71.26 -25.68
N LYS A 172 14.91 -70.94 -25.10
CA LYS A 172 16.18 -70.49 -25.75
C LYS A 172 16.12 -69.11 -26.43
N SER A 173 17.12 -68.22 -26.31
CA SER A 173 18.58 -68.36 -26.38
C SER A 173 19.25 -67.29 -25.48
N ARG A 174 20.29 -67.61 -24.70
CA ARG A 174 21.73 -67.50 -25.02
C ARG A 174 22.14 -66.16 -25.66
N PHE A 175 22.95 -65.38 -24.96
CA PHE A 175 24.32 -64.92 -25.33
C PHE A 175 24.84 -64.02 -24.19
N PHE A 176 25.79 -64.46 -23.36
CA PHE A 176 27.26 -64.52 -23.47
C PHE A 176 27.99 -63.23 -23.08
N ARG A 177 28.86 -63.40 -22.07
CA ARG A 177 30.09 -62.70 -21.67
C ARG A 177 30.20 -61.20 -21.90
#